data_AF-A0A8H8TVL3-F1
#
_entry.id   AF-A0A8H8TVL3-F1
#
_cell.length_a   1.000
_cell.length_b   1.000
_cell.length_c   1.000
_cell.angle_alpha   90.00
_cell.angle_beta   90.00
_cell.angle_gamma   90.00
#
_symmetry.space_group_name_H-M   'P 1'
#
loop_
_entity.id
_entity.type
_entity.pdbx_description
1 polymer ?
#
loop_
_entity_poly.entity_id
_entity_poly.type
_entity_poly.pdbx_seq_one_letter_code
_entity_poly.pdbx_strand_id
1 'polypeptide(L)'
;MAGYRYYSRRLKSLTATPSFQVIAICLGLFLGIRWILRHNHDEDQAPPHAVRPMRSVEDDRIDWSKLYYVQYVTSPEYLCNALMVWSEIEEIGSRAQRVMMYPSSWDPNEVDEIDLQLTPVARLLQAAVSDYFVKLQPIEVLHQNGTTEKTWADSYTKLLAFNLTDFDRVLAIDSDSVVLQNLDELFLLPEGPLAMPFVYWGEPQGWQFSSQMMLITPSADAFSKIEAAIQEAKKDEYDMDIINKLYKGKVLQIAQRPYK
;
A
#
# COMPACT_ATOMS: atom_id res chain seq x y z
N MET A 1 -16.44 -60.27 -24.66
CA MET A 1 -16.91 -59.86 -23.30
C MET A 1 -16.06 -60.43 -22.13
N ALA A 2 -14.91 -61.08 -22.36
CA ALA A 2 -14.09 -61.65 -21.26
C ALA A 2 -13.10 -60.64 -20.61
N GLY A 3 -12.60 -59.66 -21.37
CA GLY A 3 -11.63 -58.68 -20.87
C GLY A 3 -12.16 -57.76 -19.77
N TYR A 4 -13.39 -57.25 -19.91
CA TYR A 4 -13.99 -56.30 -18.96
C TYR A 4 -14.18 -56.87 -17.53
N ARG A 5 -14.47 -58.18 -17.44
CA ARG A 5 -14.61 -58.89 -16.15
C ARG A 5 -13.26 -59.18 -15.48
N TYR A 6 -12.18 -59.28 -16.25
CA TYR A 6 -10.83 -59.49 -15.72
C TYR A 6 -10.25 -58.20 -15.12
N TYR A 7 -10.34 -57.08 -15.82
CA TYR A 7 -9.88 -55.79 -15.31
C TYR A 7 -10.64 -55.35 -14.05
N SER A 8 -11.95 -55.58 -13.99
CA SER A 8 -12.76 -55.22 -12.81
C SER A 8 -12.42 -56.05 -11.56
N ARG A 9 -12.03 -57.32 -11.70
CA ARG A 9 -11.57 -58.14 -10.56
C ARG A 9 -10.18 -57.73 -10.06
N ARG A 10 -9.27 -57.38 -10.98
CA ARG A 10 -7.91 -56.95 -10.64
C ARG A 10 -7.92 -55.56 -9.99
N LEU A 11 -8.77 -54.65 -10.46
CA LEU A 11 -9.04 -53.38 -9.76
C LEU A 11 -9.59 -53.61 -8.35
N LYS A 12 -10.60 -54.48 -8.19
CA LYS A 12 -11.17 -54.80 -6.87
C LYS A 12 -10.14 -55.38 -5.90
N SER A 13 -9.22 -56.20 -6.40
CA SER A 13 -8.11 -56.76 -5.61
C SER A 13 -7.08 -55.70 -5.21
N LEU A 14 -6.72 -54.79 -6.11
CA LEU A 14 -5.80 -53.68 -5.82
C LEU A 14 -6.40 -52.71 -4.80
N THR A 15 -7.68 -52.36 -4.95
CA THR A 15 -8.40 -51.47 -4.01
C THR A 15 -8.62 -52.08 -2.62
N ALA A 16 -8.47 -53.40 -2.48
CA ALA A 16 -8.61 -54.12 -1.22
C ALA A 16 -7.28 -54.29 -0.46
N THR A 17 -6.14 -53.86 -1.04
CA THR A 17 -4.86 -53.91 -0.33
C THR A 17 -4.76 -52.78 0.69
N PRO A 18 -4.24 -53.06 1.90
CA PRO A 18 -4.12 -52.06 2.96
C PRO A 18 -3.24 -50.88 2.52
N SER A 19 -2.21 -51.13 1.72
CA SER A 19 -1.32 -50.09 1.18
C SER A 19 -2.07 -49.11 0.26
N PHE A 20 -2.93 -49.62 -0.63
CA PHE A 20 -3.73 -48.76 -1.52
C PHE A 20 -4.76 -47.95 -0.75
N GLN A 21 -5.39 -48.55 0.27
CA GLN A 21 -6.35 -47.87 1.13
C GLN A 21 -5.69 -46.71 1.91
N VAL A 22 -4.51 -46.94 2.49
CA VAL A 22 -3.75 -45.89 3.19
C VAL A 22 -3.35 -44.76 2.24
N ILE A 23 -2.83 -45.08 1.05
CA ILE A 23 -2.46 -44.06 0.05
C ILE A 23 -3.68 -43.25 -0.38
N ALA A 24 -4.82 -43.90 -0.64
CA ALA A 24 -6.05 -43.22 -1.02
C ALA A 24 -6.58 -42.29 0.08
N ILE A 25 -6.51 -42.71 1.35
CA ILE A 25 -6.89 -41.89 2.51
C ILE A 25 -5.95 -40.69 2.62
N CYS A 26 -4.63 -40.89 2.55
CA CYS A 26 -3.65 -39.80 2.60
C CYS A 26 -3.85 -38.80 1.47
N LEU A 27 -4.13 -39.27 0.25
CA LEU A 27 -4.36 -38.42 -0.92
C LEU A 27 -5.69 -37.65 -0.79
N GLY A 28 -6.73 -38.28 -0.25
CA GLY A 28 -8.00 -37.64 0.08
C GLY A 28 -7.85 -36.56 1.18
N LEU A 29 -7.09 -36.85 2.24
CA LEU A 29 -6.78 -35.88 3.28
C LEU A 29 -5.94 -34.72 2.74
N PHE A 30 -4.93 -34.98 1.91
CA PHE A 30 -4.13 -33.93 1.29
C PHE A 30 -4.98 -33.04 0.39
N LEU A 31 -5.84 -33.62 -0.47
CA LEU A 31 -6.74 -32.86 -1.32
C LEU A 31 -7.80 -32.11 -0.50
N GLY A 32 -8.33 -32.72 0.57
CA GLY A 32 -9.29 -32.11 1.49
C GLY A 32 -8.69 -30.94 2.25
N ILE A 33 -7.51 -31.11 2.85
CA ILE A 33 -6.75 -30.03 3.50
C ILE A 33 -6.45 -28.92 2.49
N ARG A 34 -6.00 -29.28 1.28
CA ARG A 34 -5.72 -28.28 0.24
C ARG A 34 -6.98 -27.57 -0.24
N TRP A 35 -8.13 -28.24 -0.24
CA TRP A 35 -9.42 -27.65 -0.55
C TRP A 35 -9.87 -26.70 0.56
N ILE A 36 -9.79 -27.13 1.83
CA ILE A 36 -10.06 -26.30 3.01
C ILE A 36 -9.13 -25.08 3.02
N LEU A 37 -7.82 -25.25 2.88
CA LEU A 37 -6.88 -24.12 2.82
C LEU A 37 -7.17 -23.15 1.66
N ARG A 38 -7.80 -23.62 0.58
CA ARG A 38 -8.22 -22.76 -0.54
C ARG A 38 -9.58 -22.09 -0.34
N HIS A 39 -10.51 -22.70 0.38
CA HIS A 39 -11.92 -22.28 0.45
C HIS A 39 -12.43 -21.96 1.86
N ASN A 40 -11.60 -22.15 2.89
CA ASN A 40 -11.88 -21.79 4.29
C ASN A 40 -11.37 -20.39 4.63
N HIS A 41 -11.06 -19.59 3.60
CA HIS A 41 -11.18 -18.16 3.75
C HIS A 41 -12.66 -17.84 3.59
N ASP A 42 -13.20 -17.06 4.53
CA ASP A 42 -14.43 -16.35 4.25
C ASP A 42 -14.25 -15.68 2.89
N GLU A 43 -15.11 -16.02 1.92
CA GLU A 43 -15.41 -15.05 0.88
C GLU A 43 -16.04 -13.89 1.64
N ASP A 44 -15.19 -13.02 2.19
CA ASP A 44 -15.55 -11.62 2.33
C ASP A 44 -16.13 -11.31 0.97
N GLN A 45 -17.44 -11.12 0.93
CA GLN A 45 -18.08 -10.56 -0.25
C GLN A 45 -17.44 -9.19 -0.38
N ALA A 46 -16.30 -9.13 -1.09
CA ALA A 46 -15.70 -7.91 -1.54
C ALA A 46 -16.88 -7.16 -2.13
N PRO A 47 -17.18 -5.94 -1.65
CA PRO A 47 -18.28 -5.18 -2.19
C PRO A 47 -18.19 -5.29 -3.72
N PRO A 48 -19.30 -5.52 -4.43
CA PRO A 48 -19.31 -5.93 -5.84
C PRO A 48 -18.67 -4.94 -6.83
N HIS A 49 -17.97 -3.92 -6.33
CA HIS A 49 -17.36 -2.79 -7.02
C HIS A 49 -15.92 -2.53 -6.60
N ALA A 50 -15.21 -3.52 -6.07
CA ALA A 50 -13.77 -3.41 -5.88
C ALA A 50 -13.12 -3.14 -7.25
N VAL A 51 -12.41 -2.02 -7.35
CA VAL A 51 -12.02 -1.39 -8.60
C VAL A 51 -10.80 -2.07 -9.21
N ARG A 52 -10.83 -2.38 -10.51
CA ARG A 52 -9.76 -3.11 -11.23
C ARG A 52 -8.92 -2.18 -12.11
N PRO A 53 -7.63 -2.50 -12.34
CA PRO A 53 -6.80 -1.78 -13.30
C PRO A 53 -7.41 -1.76 -14.70
N MET A 54 -7.36 -0.62 -15.37
CA MET A 54 -7.87 -0.43 -16.74
C MET A 54 -6.87 -0.83 -17.82
N ARG A 55 -5.59 -0.93 -17.48
CA ARG A 55 -4.48 -1.27 -18.37
C ARG A 55 -3.54 -2.26 -17.69
N SER A 56 -2.74 -2.96 -18.50
CA SER A 56 -1.61 -3.74 -18.00
C SER A 56 -0.43 -2.84 -17.71
N VAL A 57 0.40 -3.18 -16.72
CA VAL A 57 1.68 -2.51 -16.43
C VAL A 57 2.62 -2.51 -17.65
N GLU A 58 2.46 -3.51 -18.53
CA GLU A 58 3.22 -3.66 -19.78
C GLU A 58 2.70 -2.82 -20.96
N ASP A 59 1.70 -1.94 -20.76
CA ASP A 59 1.18 -1.10 -21.84
C ASP A 59 2.14 0.08 -22.13
N ASP A 60 2.75 0.08 -23.31
CA ASP A 60 3.70 1.11 -23.79
C ASP A 60 3.13 2.53 -23.82
N ARG A 61 1.80 2.69 -23.74
CA ARG A 61 1.14 4.01 -23.72
C ARG A 61 1.12 4.65 -22.34
N ILE A 62 1.65 3.99 -21.31
CA ILE A 62 1.72 4.52 -19.96
C ILE A 62 2.96 5.41 -19.83
N ASP A 63 2.72 6.67 -19.49
CA ASP A 63 3.79 7.60 -19.15
C ASP A 63 4.15 7.48 -17.67
N TRP A 64 5.11 6.60 -17.36
CA TRP A 64 5.59 6.35 -16.00
C TRP A 64 6.33 7.55 -15.38
N SER A 65 6.72 8.54 -16.18
CA SER A 65 7.43 9.73 -15.69
C SER A 65 6.56 10.68 -14.88
N LYS A 66 5.23 10.53 -14.96
CA LYS A 66 4.23 11.36 -14.27
C LYS A 66 3.52 10.65 -13.11
N LEU A 67 3.87 9.40 -12.86
CA LEU A 67 3.32 8.56 -11.80
C LEU A 67 4.35 8.48 -10.68
N TYR A 68 3.97 8.81 -9.45
CA TYR A 68 4.91 8.91 -8.34
C TYR A 68 4.46 8.12 -7.12
N TYR A 69 5.36 7.31 -6.55
CA TYR A 69 5.28 6.93 -5.15
C TYR A 69 5.68 8.11 -4.28
N VAL A 70 4.90 8.35 -3.24
CA VAL A 70 5.12 9.45 -2.29
C VAL A 70 5.25 8.88 -0.89
N GLN A 71 6.33 9.23 -0.20
CA GLN A 71 6.39 9.10 1.25
C GLN A 71 6.58 10.47 1.88
N TYR A 72 6.21 10.58 3.15
CA TYR A 72 6.52 11.73 3.99
C TYR A 72 7.28 11.24 5.23
N VAL A 73 8.20 12.05 5.70
CA VAL A 73 8.97 11.78 6.92
C VAL A 73 8.96 13.01 7.81
N THR A 74 8.82 12.82 9.11
CA THR A 74 8.83 13.93 10.09
C THR A 74 9.78 13.68 11.26
N SER A 75 10.36 12.46 11.36
CA SER A 75 11.38 12.11 12.34
C SER A 75 12.49 11.25 11.71
N PRO A 76 13.69 11.19 12.32
CA PRO A 76 14.78 10.34 11.84
C PRO A 76 14.42 8.85 11.77
N GLU A 77 13.54 8.37 12.66
CA GLU A 77 13.06 6.99 12.66
C GLU A 77 12.19 6.70 11.43
N TYR A 78 11.27 7.61 11.11
CA TYR A 78 10.46 7.48 9.89
C TYR A 78 11.30 7.63 8.62
N LEU A 79 12.37 8.44 8.65
CA LEU A 79 13.34 8.50 7.55
C LEU A 79 14.04 7.14 7.34
N CYS A 80 14.47 6.48 8.42
CA CYS A 80 15.05 5.14 8.34
C CYS A 80 14.06 4.14 7.72
N ASN A 81 12.80 4.15 8.21
CA ASN A 81 11.75 3.28 7.67
C ASN A 81 11.48 3.56 6.18
N ALA A 82 11.46 4.83 5.79
CA ALA A 82 11.23 5.21 4.40
C ALA A 82 12.29 4.65 3.46
N LEU A 83 13.57 4.64 3.86
CA LEU A 83 14.64 4.01 3.08
C LEU A 83 14.47 2.50 2.94
N MET A 84 13.94 1.81 3.96
CA MET A 84 13.63 0.38 3.83
C MET A 84 12.57 0.15 2.75
N VAL A 85 11.50 0.93 2.77
CA VAL A 85 10.44 0.88 1.74
C VAL A 85 10.98 1.25 0.35
N TRP A 86 11.87 2.24 0.25
CA TRP A 86 12.50 2.60 -1.02
C TRP A 86 13.40 1.50 -1.57
N SER A 87 14.12 0.80 -0.70
CA SER A 87 14.89 -0.39 -1.07
C SER A 87 14.00 -1.49 -1.63
N GLU A 88 12.84 -1.75 -1.02
CA GLU A 88 11.90 -2.77 -1.50
C GLU A 88 11.28 -2.39 -2.85
N ILE A 89 10.85 -1.13 -3.01
CA ILE A 89 10.30 -0.62 -4.28
C ILE A 89 11.32 -0.71 -5.41
N GLU A 90 12.60 -0.42 -5.12
CA GLU A 90 13.68 -0.56 -6.08
C GLU A 90 13.95 -2.03 -6.43
N GLU A 91 14.05 -2.92 -5.43
CA GLU A 91 14.30 -4.36 -5.65
C GLU A 91 13.19 -5.03 -6.47
N ILE A 92 11.94 -4.63 -6.25
CA ILE A 92 10.78 -5.10 -7.00
C ILE A 92 10.79 -4.62 -8.47
N GLY A 93 11.56 -3.58 -8.79
CA GLY A 93 11.66 -3.03 -10.14
C GLY A 93 10.44 -2.20 -10.54
N SER A 94 9.92 -1.38 -9.62
CA SER A 94 8.83 -0.45 -9.93
C SER A 94 9.23 0.57 -11.01
N ARG A 95 8.30 0.83 -11.94
CA ARG A 95 8.47 1.78 -13.06
C ARG A 95 8.17 3.22 -12.68
N ALA A 96 7.32 3.43 -11.69
CA ALA A 96 6.91 4.77 -11.31
C ALA A 96 8.06 5.53 -10.63
N GLN A 97 7.99 6.85 -10.66
CA GLN A 97 8.97 7.72 -10.05
C GLN A 97 8.80 7.75 -8.53
N ARG A 98 9.79 8.28 -7.81
CA ARG A 98 9.81 8.32 -6.34
C ARG A 98 10.01 9.75 -5.86
N VAL A 99 9.21 10.18 -4.89
CA VAL A 99 9.38 11.47 -4.21
C VAL A 99 9.18 11.28 -2.71
N MET A 100 10.02 11.96 -1.92
CA MET A 100 9.92 11.94 -0.47
C MET A 100 9.84 13.37 0.05
N MET A 101 8.75 13.65 0.76
CA MET A 101 8.57 14.91 1.48
C MET A 101 9.31 14.83 2.82
N TYR A 102 10.15 15.82 3.11
CA TYR A 102 10.96 15.86 4.34
C TYR A 102 10.95 17.26 4.96
N PRO A 103 11.25 17.42 6.27
CA PRO A 103 11.24 18.72 6.92
C PRO A 103 12.28 19.66 6.30
N SER A 104 11.84 20.85 5.90
CA SER A 104 12.67 21.92 5.33
C SER A 104 13.82 22.35 6.25
N SER A 105 13.70 22.10 7.55
CA SER A 105 14.71 22.37 8.57
C SER A 105 15.90 21.41 8.56
N TRP A 106 15.81 20.27 7.87
CA TRP A 106 16.92 19.33 7.73
C TRP A 106 17.79 19.73 6.53
N ASP A 107 19.09 19.90 6.74
CA ASP A 107 20.05 20.15 5.66
C ASP A 107 20.65 18.81 5.17
N PRO A 108 20.44 18.41 3.90
CA PRO A 108 21.05 17.20 3.34
C PRO A 108 22.59 17.22 3.31
N ASN A 109 23.22 18.36 3.55
CA ASN A 109 24.68 18.52 3.61
C ASN A 109 25.19 18.85 5.02
N GLU A 110 24.33 18.73 6.04
CA GLU A 110 24.72 18.96 7.42
C GLU A 110 25.84 18.01 7.83
N VAL A 111 26.89 18.56 8.43
CA VAL A 111 28.03 17.82 8.97
C VAL A 111 28.11 17.98 10.48
N ASP A 112 28.49 16.91 11.16
CA ASP A 112 28.79 16.93 12.59
C ASP A 112 30.03 17.80 12.86
N GLU A 113 29.94 18.70 13.84
CA GLU A 113 31.01 19.66 14.17
C GLU A 113 32.29 18.99 14.68
N ILE A 114 32.17 17.77 15.24
CA ILE A 114 33.29 17.04 15.85
C ILE A 114 33.91 16.10 14.82
N ASP A 115 33.11 15.25 14.19
CA ASP A 115 33.60 14.20 13.29
C ASP A 115 33.85 14.71 11.86
N LEU A 116 33.32 15.89 11.52
CA LEU A 116 33.36 16.49 10.17
C LEU A 116 32.78 15.55 9.09
N GLN A 117 31.88 14.64 9.50
CA GLN A 117 31.14 13.72 8.64
C GLN A 117 29.68 14.15 8.54
N LEU A 118 28.98 13.71 7.51
CA LEU A 118 27.53 13.95 7.40
C LEU A 118 26.78 13.45 8.62
N THR A 119 25.81 14.23 9.10
CA THR A 119 24.92 13.78 10.18
C THR A 119 24.14 12.54 9.73
N PRO A 120 23.65 11.69 10.66
CA PRO A 120 22.87 10.51 10.30
C PRO A 120 21.68 10.83 9.38
N VAL A 121 20.98 11.95 9.62
CA VAL A 121 19.87 12.41 8.79
C VAL A 121 20.34 12.82 7.40
N ALA A 122 21.37 13.68 7.31
CA ALA A 122 21.93 14.12 6.03
C ALA A 122 22.39 12.94 5.18
N ARG A 123 23.07 11.96 5.78
CA ARG A 123 23.51 10.72 5.11
C ARG A 123 22.33 9.90 4.57
N LEU A 124 21.26 9.74 5.33
CA LEU A 124 20.08 8.99 4.89
C LEU A 124 19.33 9.74 3.77
N LEU A 125 19.23 11.07 3.84
CA LEU A 125 18.67 11.88 2.76
C LEU A 125 19.49 11.74 1.48
N GLN A 126 20.82 11.78 1.56
CA GLN A 126 21.69 11.56 0.41
C GLN A 126 21.56 10.14 -0.15
N ALA A 127 21.51 9.12 0.71
CA ALA A 127 21.31 7.73 0.29
C ALA A 127 19.98 7.52 -0.43
N ALA A 128 18.89 8.17 0.02
CA ALA A 128 17.61 8.12 -0.68
C ALA A 128 17.71 8.62 -2.13
N VAL A 129 18.51 9.65 -2.37
CA VAL A 129 18.75 10.22 -3.71
C VAL A 129 19.68 9.32 -4.53
N SER A 130 20.81 8.91 -3.96
CA SER A 130 21.87 8.19 -4.71
C SER A 130 21.52 6.74 -5.00
N ASP A 131 20.93 6.06 -4.03
CA ASP A 131 20.77 4.61 -4.06
C ASP A 131 19.39 4.20 -4.58
N TYR A 132 18.38 5.06 -4.36
CA TYR A 132 16.98 4.78 -4.69
C TYR A 132 16.34 5.82 -5.61
N PHE A 133 17.12 6.76 -6.15
CA PHE A 133 16.68 7.76 -7.13
C PHE A 133 15.45 8.58 -6.67
N VAL A 134 15.34 8.83 -5.37
CA VAL A 134 14.23 9.56 -4.78
C VAL A 134 14.41 11.07 -5.00
N LYS A 135 13.37 11.74 -5.51
CA LYS A 135 13.31 13.21 -5.50
C LYS A 135 12.97 13.70 -4.09
N LEU A 136 13.86 14.49 -3.49
CA LEU A 136 13.58 15.13 -2.20
C LEU A 136 12.72 16.39 -2.39
N GLN A 137 11.68 16.53 -1.57
CA GLN A 137 10.78 17.69 -1.56
C GLN A 137 10.74 18.27 -0.14
N PRO A 138 11.39 19.42 0.12
CA PRO A 138 11.32 20.05 1.43
C PRO A 138 9.91 20.57 1.68
N ILE A 139 9.39 20.35 2.90
CA ILE A 139 8.06 20.79 3.34
C ILE A 139 8.10 21.36 4.76
N GLU A 140 7.07 22.13 5.10
CA GLU A 140 6.76 22.48 6.49
C GLU A 140 5.89 21.38 7.10
N VAL A 141 6.32 20.83 8.24
CA VAL A 141 5.58 19.76 8.93
C VAL A 141 4.28 20.32 9.50
N LEU A 142 3.17 19.66 9.19
CA LEU A 142 1.85 20.03 9.69
C LEU A 142 1.59 19.33 11.03
N HIS A 143 2.00 19.97 12.12
CA HIS A 143 1.85 19.46 13.48
C HIS A 143 0.53 19.87 14.14
N GLN A 144 -0.20 18.91 14.69
CA GLN A 144 -1.40 19.12 15.48
C GLN A 144 -1.06 19.38 16.95
N ASN A 145 -1.23 20.63 17.38
CA ASN A 145 -0.93 21.02 18.76
C ASN A 145 -1.95 20.45 19.76
N GLY A 146 -1.42 19.93 20.87
CA GLY A 146 -2.22 19.54 22.03
C GLY A 146 -2.95 18.20 21.90
N THR A 147 -2.74 17.43 20.84
CA THR A 147 -3.33 16.10 20.66
C THR A 147 -3.00 15.14 21.83
N THR A 148 -3.91 14.21 22.11
CA THR A 148 -3.66 13.11 23.05
C THR A 148 -2.77 12.01 22.46
N GLU A 149 -2.86 11.78 21.15
CA GLU A 149 -2.07 10.76 20.44
C GLU A 149 -0.90 11.39 19.69
N LYS A 150 0.23 11.50 20.39
CA LYS A 150 1.45 12.12 19.84
C LYS A 150 1.97 11.46 18.57
N THR A 151 1.73 10.15 18.42
CA THR A 151 2.15 9.37 17.24
C THR A 151 1.57 9.93 15.94
N TRP A 152 0.36 10.49 15.98
CA TRP A 152 -0.33 11.00 14.80
C TRP A 152 -0.34 12.52 14.71
N ALA A 153 0.40 13.20 15.59
CA ALA A 153 0.43 14.66 15.64
C ALA A 153 0.88 15.27 14.31
N ASP A 154 1.79 14.61 13.58
CA ASP A 154 2.30 15.10 12.30
C ASP A 154 1.59 14.49 11.07
N SER A 155 0.54 13.69 11.29
CA SER A 155 -0.11 12.89 10.25
C SER A 155 -0.69 13.72 9.10
N TYR A 156 -1.11 14.95 9.36
CA TYR A 156 -1.60 15.87 8.33
C TYR A 156 -0.56 16.17 7.24
N THR A 157 0.73 16.05 7.55
CA THR A 157 1.82 16.30 6.61
C THR A 157 1.70 15.42 5.36
N LYS A 158 1.18 14.20 5.49
CA LYS A 158 0.96 13.31 4.35
C LYS A 158 -0.05 13.86 3.34
N LEU A 159 -1.00 14.69 3.80
CA LEU A 159 -2.02 15.29 2.97
C LEU A 159 -1.48 16.39 2.04
N LEU A 160 -0.23 16.82 2.23
CA LEU A 160 0.49 17.64 1.25
C LEU A 160 0.63 16.94 -0.10
N ALA A 161 0.49 15.62 -0.16
CA ALA A 161 0.46 14.85 -1.42
C ALA A 161 -0.65 15.33 -2.39
N PHE A 162 -1.75 15.89 -1.89
CA PHE A 162 -2.81 16.49 -2.72
C PHE A 162 -2.36 17.75 -3.46
N ASN A 163 -1.29 18.41 -3.00
CA ASN A 163 -0.74 19.62 -3.59
C ASN A 163 0.36 19.35 -4.64
N LEU A 164 0.73 18.08 -4.87
CA LEU A 164 1.74 17.68 -5.85
C LEU A 164 1.20 17.73 -7.29
N THR A 165 0.72 18.91 -7.70
CA THR A 165 -0.01 19.14 -8.96
C THR A 165 0.84 19.04 -10.22
N ASP A 166 2.16 18.91 -10.09
CA ASP A 166 3.07 18.60 -11.20
C ASP A 166 2.96 17.14 -11.65
N PHE A 167 2.28 16.28 -10.88
CA PHE A 167 2.13 14.84 -11.13
C PHE A 167 0.70 14.48 -11.49
N ASP A 168 0.54 13.53 -12.40
CA ASP A 168 -0.80 13.09 -12.85
C ASP A 168 -1.49 12.26 -11.76
N ARG A 169 -0.73 11.35 -11.13
CA ARG A 169 -1.21 10.44 -10.08
C ARG A 169 -0.09 10.17 -9.08
N VAL A 170 -0.45 10.16 -7.81
CA VAL A 170 0.50 9.85 -6.73
C VAL A 170 -0.03 8.74 -5.85
N LEU A 171 0.81 7.77 -5.52
CA LEU A 171 0.52 6.73 -4.55
C LEU A 171 1.28 7.05 -3.25
N ALA A 172 0.57 7.68 -2.31
CA ALA A 172 1.11 7.96 -0.98
C ALA A 172 1.07 6.68 -0.14
N ILE A 173 2.20 6.30 0.42
CA ILE A 173 2.36 5.12 1.30
C ILE A 173 3.02 5.59 2.59
N ASP A 174 2.51 5.17 3.74
CA ASP A 174 3.15 5.45 5.02
C ASP A 174 4.46 4.67 5.13
N SER A 175 5.49 5.31 5.68
CA SER A 175 6.83 4.71 5.81
C SER A 175 6.89 3.52 6.76
N ASP A 176 5.92 3.34 7.65
CA ASP A 176 5.77 2.17 8.53
C ASP A 176 5.06 0.97 7.86
N SER A 177 5.21 0.85 6.54
CA SER A 177 4.70 -0.23 5.69
C SER A 177 5.79 -1.19 5.24
N VAL A 178 5.39 -2.34 4.68
CA VAL A 178 6.27 -3.30 3.99
C VAL A 178 5.67 -3.62 2.62
N VAL A 179 6.45 -3.43 1.56
CA VAL A 179 6.03 -3.63 0.17
C VAL A 179 6.46 -5.03 -0.30
N LEU A 180 5.47 -5.91 -0.47
CA LEU A 180 5.73 -7.31 -0.78
C LEU A 180 5.70 -7.62 -2.29
N GLN A 181 5.04 -6.79 -3.09
CA GLN A 181 4.82 -7.00 -4.52
C GLN A 181 4.74 -5.65 -5.24
N ASN A 182 4.88 -5.68 -6.56
CA ASN A 182 4.77 -4.49 -7.40
C ASN A 182 3.36 -3.86 -7.29
N LEU A 183 3.31 -2.57 -6.94
CA LEU A 183 2.08 -1.81 -6.74
C LEU A 183 1.74 -0.90 -7.94
N ASP A 184 2.48 -1.01 -9.04
CA ASP A 184 2.36 -0.12 -10.21
C ASP A 184 0.98 -0.22 -10.87
N GLU A 185 0.32 -1.39 -10.75
CA GLU A 185 -1.05 -1.58 -11.23
C GLU A 185 -2.07 -0.65 -10.56
N LEU A 186 -1.79 -0.17 -9.33
CA LEU A 186 -2.68 0.73 -8.62
C LEU A 186 -2.79 2.08 -9.33
N PHE A 187 -1.73 2.58 -9.95
CA PHE A 187 -1.81 3.81 -10.74
C PHE A 187 -2.81 3.71 -11.90
N LEU A 188 -3.03 2.49 -12.38
CA LEU A 188 -3.87 2.17 -13.53
C LEU A 188 -5.33 1.90 -13.16
N LEU A 189 -5.72 2.08 -11.90
CA LEU A 189 -7.13 2.12 -11.51
C LEU A 189 -7.87 3.24 -12.30
N PRO A 190 -9.20 3.16 -12.48
CA PRO A 190 -10.02 4.21 -13.05
C PRO A 190 -9.77 5.59 -12.46
N GLU A 191 -10.11 6.60 -13.24
CA GLU A 191 -10.01 7.99 -12.81
C GLU A 191 -10.93 8.25 -11.62
N GLY A 192 -10.38 8.99 -10.65
CA GLY A 192 -11.05 9.31 -9.40
C GLY A 192 -10.13 10.19 -8.55
N PRO A 193 -10.70 11.04 -7.68
CA PRO A 193 -9.89 11.95 -6.89
C PRO A 193 -9.05 11.21 -5.85
N LEU A 194 -9.52 10.05 -5.40
CA LEU A 194 -8.92 9.27 -4.33
C LEU A 194 -9.30 7.78 -4.43
N ALA A 195 -8.34 6.89 -4.28
CA ALA A 195 -8.56 5.47 -4.04
C ALA A 195 -7.81 5.00 -2.78
N MET A 196 -8.45 4.18 -1.96
CA MET A 196 -7.92 3.74 -0.67
C MET A 196 -8.39 2.32 -0.32
N PRO A 197 -7.63 1.55 0.48
CA PRO A 197 -8.10 0.30 1.06
C PRO A 197 -8.98 0.56 2.30
N PHE A 198 -9.77 -0.43 2.71
CA PHE A 198 -10.51 -0.37 3.97
C PHE A 198 -9.61 -0.62 5.18
N VAL A 199 -9.97 -0.01 6.32
CA VAL A 199 -9.47 -0.43 7.63
C VAL A 199 -10.00 -1.84 7.97
N TYR A 200 -9.21 -2.61 8.70
CA TYR A 200 -9.59 -3.98 9.12
C TYR A 200 -10.31 -4.01 10.48
N TRP A 201 -10.49 -2.86 11.13
CA TRP A 201 -11.09 -2.73 12.46
C TRP A 201 -12.34 -1.83 12.42
N GLY A 202 -13.25 -2.03 13.36
CA GLY A 202 -14.47 -1.25 13.50
C GLY A 202 -15.74 -2.04 13.18
N GLU A 203 -16.89 -1.38 13.40
CA GLU A 203 -18.20 -1.98 13.14
C GLU A 203 -18.41 -2.20 11.62
N PRO A 204 -18.97 -3.34 11.18
CA PRO A 204 -19.22 -3.64 9.76
C PRO A 204 -20.15 -2.65 9.03
N GLN A 205 -20.77 -1.74 9.78
CA GLN A 205 -21.73 -0.74 9.29
C GLN A 205 -21.04 0.60 9.08
N GLY A 206 -20.20 0.68 8.06
CA GLY A 206 -19.54 1.93 7.65
C GLY A 206 -18.04 1.77 7.50
N TRP A 207 -17.63 0.90 6.58
CA TRP A 207 -16.23 0.68 6.25
C TRP A 207 -15.49 2.00 6.06
N GLN A 208 -14.61 2.33 7.00
CA GLN A 208 -13.71 3.47 6.89
C GLN A 208 -12.53 3.08 5.99
N PHE A 209 -11.96 4.06 5.32
CA PHE A 209 -10.78 3.87 4.50
C PHE A 209 -9.52 4.19 5.29
N SER A 210 -8.47 3.39 5.08
CA SER A 210 -7.15 3.61 5.66
C SER A 210 -6.36 4.61 4.81
N SER A 211 -5.80 5.64 5.43
CA SER A 211 -4.90 6.60 4.77
C SER A 211 -3.45 6.13 4.67
N GLN A 212 -3.14 4.94 5.19
CA GLN A 212 -1.80 4.34 5.08
C GLN A 212 -1.37 4.11 3.63
N MET A 213 -2.35 3.97 2.73
CA MET A 213 -2.13 3.92 1.30
C MET A 213 -3.22 4.71 0.57
N MET A 214 -2.83 5.72 -0.19
CA MET A 214 -3.76 6.58 -0.93
C MET A 214 -3.27 6.79 -2.35
N LEU A 215 -4.05 6.34 -3.33
CA LEU A 215 -3.87 6.77 -4.71
C LEU A 215 -4.65 8.07 -4.92
N ILE A 216 -3.92 9.16 -5.11
CA ILE A 216 -4.46 10.51 -5.21
C ILE A 216 -4.29 11.01 -6.64
N THR A 217 -5.30 11.72 -7.14
CA THR A 217 -5.17 12.62 -8.29
C THR A 217 -4.99 14.03 -7.72
N PRO A 218 -3.76 14.59 -7.70
CA PRO A 218 -3.49 15.88 -7.05
C PRO A 218 -4.33 17.01 -7.65
N SER A 219 -4.74 17.96 -6.80
CA SER A 219 -5.56 19.09 -7.21
C SER A 219 -5.48 20.21 -6.18
N ALA A 220 -5.11 21.42 -6.62
CA ALA A 220 -5.08 22.60 -5.76
C ALA A 220 -6.44 22.86 -5.09
N ASP A 221 -7.54 22.70 -5.83
CA ASP A 221 -8.90 22.85 -5.30
C ASP A 221 -9.24 21.80 -4.22
N ALA A 222 -8.74 20.57 -4.38
CA ALA A 222 -8.90 19.52 -3.39
C ALA A 222 -8.04 19.80 -2.14
N PHE A 223 -6.81 20.25 -2.35
CA PHE A 223 -5.88 20.61 -1.27
C PHE A 223 -6.40 21.78 -0.43
N SER A 224 -6.93 22.85 -1.03
CA SER A 224 -7.51 23.97 -0.27
C SER A 224 -8.69 23.56 0.63
N LYS A 225 -9.48 22.56 0.22
CA LYS A 225 -10.55 22.00 1.06
C LYS A 225 -9.99 21.18 2.22
N ILE A 226 -8.89 20.47 2.00
CA ILE A 226 -8.17 19.72 3.03
C ILE A 226 -7.55 20.69 4.04
N GLU A 227 -6.89 21.76 3.58
CA GLU A 227 -6.34 22.79 4.47
C GLU A 227 -7.43 23.41 5.35
N ALA A 228 -8.57 23.79 4.76
CA ALA A 228 -9.71 24.30 5.52
C ALA A 228 -10.21 23.28 6.57
N ALA A 229 -10.29 22.00 6.20
CA ALA A 229 -10.71 20.95 7.13
C ALA A 229 -9.69 20.72 8.27
N ILE A 230 -8.39 20.82 8.00
CA ILE A 230 -7.33 20.75 9.02
C ILE A 230 -7.45 21.91 10.01
N GLN A 231 -7.70 23.14 9.52
CA GLN A 231 -7.87 24.31 10.41
C GLN A 231 -9.10 24.20 11.31
N GLU A 232 -10.16 23.51 10.85
CA GLU A 232 -11.38 23.26 11.61
C GLU A 232 -11.34 21.94 12.40
N ALA A 233 -10.24 21.20 12.34
CA ALA A 233 -10.13 19.87 12.94
C ALA A 233 -10.19 19.93 14.46
N LYS A 234 -10.86 18.93 15.06
CA LYS A 234 -10.88 18.78 16.52
C LYS A 234 -9.57 18.18 17.02
N LYS A 235 -9.36 18.27 18.35
CA LYS A 235 -8.15 17.83 19.06
C LYS A 235 -7.69 16.39 18.77
N ASP A 236 -8.62 15.51 18.44
CA ASP A 236 -8.38 14.08 18.20
C ASP A 236 -8.94 13.64 16.83
N GLU A 237 -9.04 14.57 15.87
CA GLU A 237 -9.27 14.24 14.46
C GLU A 237 -7.91 14.24 13.74
N TYR A 238 -7.57 13.18 13.01
CA TYR A 238 -6.29 13.03 12.30
C TYR A 238 -6.50 12.97 10.79
N ASP A 239 -5.43 12.71 10.03
CA ASP A 239 -5.44 12.60 8.58
C ASP A 239 -6.55 11.67 8.04
N MET A 240 -6.73 10.49 8.66
CA MET A 240 -7.79 9.55 8.31
C MET A 240 -9.19 10.16 8.47
N ASP A 241 -9.45 10.86 9.57
CA ASP A 241 -10.75 11.46 9.84
C ASP A 241 -11.09 12.55 8.84
N ILE A 242 -10.12 13.43 8.54
CA ILE A 242 -10.26 14.51 7.57
C ILE A 242 -10.60 13.93 6.19
N ILE A 243 -9.84 12.93 5.73
CA ILE A 243 -10.05 12.33 4.42
C ILE A 243 -11.37 11.55 4.33
N ASN A 244 -11.69 10.72 5.33
CA ASN A 244 -12.95 9.97 5.35
C ASN A 244 -14.17 10.91 5.39
N LYS A 245 -14.07 12.06 6.08
CA LYS A 245 -15.12 13.08 6.11
C LYS A 245 -15.29 13.78 4.76
N LEU A 246 -14.20 14.24 4.15
CA LEU A 246 -14.23 15.01 2.89
C LEU A 246 -14.61 14.14 1.68
N TYR A 247 -14.15 12.90 1.65
CA TYR A 247 -14.31 11.99 0.51
C TYR A 247 -15.39 10.92 0.73
N LYS A 248 -16.27 11.08 1.74
CA LYS A 248 -17.37 10.17 1.99
C LYS A 248 -18.19 9.90 0.71
N GLY A 249 -18.23 8.63 0.30
CA GLY A 249 -18.93 8.19 -0.92
C GLY A 249 -18.25 8.52 -2.25
N LYS A 250 -17.00 9.03 -2.23
CA LYS A 250 -16.22 9.41 -3.41
C LYS A 250 -14.88 8.65 -3.53
N VAL A 251 -14.58 7.78 -2.58
CA VAL A 251 -13.35 6.96 -2.57
C VAL A 251 -13.54 5.74 -3.46
N LEU A 252 -12.61 5.55 -4.40
CA LEU A 252 -12.48 4.30 -5.14
C LEU A 252 -11.86 3.24 -4.23
N GLN A 253 -12.50 2.07 -4.14
CA GLN A 253 -12.05 1.03 -3.24
C GLN A 253 -10.89 0.22 -3.84
N ILE A 254 -9.75 0.24 -3.17
CA ILE A 254 -8.63 -0.68 -3.44
C ILE A 254 -8.93 -2.00 -2.71
N ALA A 255 -8.87 -3.13 -3.43
CA ALA A 255 -9.02 -4.44 -2.82
C ALA A 255 -7.84 -4.77 -1.91
N GLN A 256 -8.11 -5.45 -0.80
CA GLN A 256 -7.07 -5.93 0.12
C GLN A 256 -6.26 -7.11 -0.44
N ARG A 257 -6.73 -7.76 -1.50
CA ARG A 257 -6.03 -8.83 -2.22
C ARG A 257 -6.17 -8.62 -3.72
N PRO A 258 -5.15 -8.96 -4.53
CA PRO A 258 -5.23 -8.87 -5.98
C PRO A 258 -6.46 -9.60 -6.52
N TYR A 259 -7.12 -9.00 -7.50
CA TYR A 259 -8.24 -9.62 -8.20
C TYR A 259 -7.73 -10.86 -8.95
N LYS A 260 -8.13 -12.04 -8.49
CA LYS A 260 -8.01 -13.27 -9.27
C LYS A 260 -9.19 -13.41 -10.24
#